data_AF-A0A934N9L9-F1
#
_entry.id   AF-A0A934N9L9-F1
#
_cell.length_a   1.000
_cell.length_b   1.000
_cell.length_c   1.000
_cell.angle_alpha   90.00
_cell.angle_beta   90.00
_cell.angle_gamma   90.00
#
_symmetry.space_group_name_H-M   'P 1'
#
loop_
_entity.id
_entity.type
_entity.pdbx_description
1 polymer ?
#
loop_
_entity_poly.entity_id
_entity_poly.type
_entity_poly.pdbx_seq_one_letter_code
_entity_poly.pdbx_strand_id
1 'polypeptide(L)' 'MSRLDPAAGLDAKRTAMLVRDARAVLRKVDVLAATALAVDDPALPAIAELRAAAEHLVAQLGRREEHQQRWARDAARRSR' A
#
# COMPACT_ATOMS: atom_id res chain seq x y z
N MET A 1 26.31 -19.38 8.62
CA MET A 1 26.01 -18.32 7.63
C MET A 1 24.54 -18.38 7.28
N SER A 2 23.73 -17.44 7.78
CA SER A 2 22.29 -17.43 7.51
C SER A 2 22.07 -16.92 6.09
N ARG A 3 21.74 -17.82 5.17
CA ARG A 3 21.35 -17.47 3.79
C ARG A 3 20.06 -16.65 3.92
N LEU A 4 20.13 -15.34 3.62
CA LEU A 4 18.94 -14.53 3.44
C LEU A 4 18.03 -15.27 2.45
N ASP A 5 16.83 -15.62 2.89
CA ASP A 5 15.86 -16.32 2.04
C ASP A 5 15.53 -15.43 0.83
N PRO A 6 15.89 -15.83 -0.41
CA PRO A 6 15.61 -15.04 -1.59
C PRO A 6 14.11 -14.82 -1.80
N ALA A 7 13.25 -15.72 -1.29
CA ALA A 7 11.80 -15.55 -1.34
C ALA A 7 11.33 -14.36 -0.48
N ALA A 8 11.96 -14.12 0.68
CA ALA A 8 11.64 -12.97 1.54
C ALA A 8 12.00 -11.64 0.86
N GLY A 9 13.10 -11.59 0.10
CA GLY A 9 13.48 -10.42 -0.69
C GLY A 9 12.52 -10.13 -1.85
N LEU A 10 12.01 -11.18 -2.50
CA LEU A 10 10.99 -11.05 -3.55
C LEU A 10 9.64 -10.58 -2.98
N ASP A 11 9.24 -11.09 -1.81
CA ASP A 11 8.00 -10.68 -1.14
C ASP A 11 8.05 -9.22 -0.70
N ALA A 12 9.19 -8.74 -0.20
CA ALA A 12 9.38 -7.33 0.15
C ALA A 12 9.28 -6.39 -1.07
N LYS A 13 9.93 -6.76 -2.19
CA LYS A 13 9.81 -6.00 -3.45
C LYS A 13 8.37 -5.96 -3.94
N ARG A 14 7.66 -7.08 -3.86
CA ARG A 14 6.25 -7.17 -4.25
C ARG A 14 5.37 -6.29 -3.37
N THR A 15 5.54 -6.32 -2.05
CA THR A 15 4.81 -5.44 -1.14
C THR A 15 5.06 -3.96 -1.47
N ALA A 16 6.32 -3.56 -1.71
CA ALA A 16 6.64 -2.18 -2.06
C ALA A 16 5.97 -1.73 -3.37
N MET A 17 5.91 -2.62 -4.38
CA MET A 17 5.16 -2.35 -5.61
C MET A 17 3.65 -2.19 -5.33
N LEU A 18 3.07 -3.07 -4.52
CA LEU A 18 1.66 -2.99 -4.15
C LEU A 18 1.34 -1.70 -3.37
N VAL A 19 2.23 -1.24 -2.47
CA VAL A 19 2.07 0.06 -1.78
C VAL A 19 2.05 1.21 -2.78
N ARG A 20 2.98 1.21 -3.75
CA ARG A 20 3.03 2.22 -4.81
C ARG A 20 1.76 2.23 -5.64
N ASP A 21 1.27 1.05 -6.03
CA ASP A 21 0.09 0.89 -6.87
C ASP A 21 -1.19 1.30 -6.10
N ALA A 22 -1.33 0.90 -4.83
CA ALA A 22 -2.44 1.30 -3.99
C ALA A 22 -2.50 2.83 -3.80
N ARG A 23 -1.34 3.49 -3.61
CA ARG A 23 -1.26 4.95 -3.57
C ARG A 23 -1.64 5.59 -4.91
N ALA A 24 -1.31 4.95 -6.03
CA ALA A 24 -1.71 5.43 -7.35
C ALA A 24 -3.22 5.30 -7.56
N VAL A 25 -3.83 4.21 -7.09
CA VAL A 25 -5.29 4.03 -7.09
C VAL A 25 -5.96 5.10 -6.23
N LEU A 26 -5.51 5.31 -4.99
CA LEU A 26 -6.07 6.34 -4.11
C LEU A 26 -6.06 7.72 -4.76
N ARG A 27 -4.92 8.13 -5.36
CA ARG A 27 -4.85 9.40 -6.10
C ARG A 27 -5.85 9.49 -7.26
N LYS A 28 -6.09 8.39 -7.98
CA LYS A 28 -7.10 8.37 -9.06
C LYS A 28 -8.52 8.49 -8.50
N VAL A 29 -8.79 7.87 -7.36
CA VAL A 29 -10.08 7.99 -6.67
C VAL A 29 -10.28 9.41 -6.16
N ASP A 30 -9.24 10.08 -5.64
CA ASP A 30 -9.32 11.49 -5.23
C ASP A 30 -9.66 12.40 -6.41
N VAL A 31 -9.05 12.18 -7.58
CA VAL A 31 -9.39 12.91 -8.80
C VAL A 31 -10.84 12.63 -9.21
N LEU A 32 -11.28 11.37 -9.18
CA LEU A 32 -12.66 10.99 -9.49
C LEU A 32 -13.66 11.68 -8.55
N ALA A 33 -13.36 11.71 -7.25
CA ALA A 33 -14.18 12.37 -6.25
C ALA A 33 -14.27 13.89 -6.50
N ALA A 34 -13.16 14.54 -6.85
CA ALA A 34 -13.16 15.96 -7.20
C ALA A 34 -14.00 16.24 -8.45
N THR A 35 -13.90 15.39 -9.49
CA THR A 35 -14.70 15.55 -10.71
C THR A 35 -16.19 15.31 -10.47
N ALA A 36 -16.53 14.32 -9.65
CA ALA A 36 -17.90 14.00 -9.27
C ALA A 36 -18.53 15.11 -8.42
N LEU A 37 -17.77 15.70 -7.50
CA LEU A 37 -18.21 16.80 -6.66
C LEU A 37 -18.53 18.06 -7.48
N ALA A 38 -17.77 18.33 -8.54
CA ALA A 38 -17.97 19.51 -9.38
C ALA A 38 -19.29 19.51 -10.18
N VAL A 39 -19.94 18.34 -10.30
CA VAL A 39 -21.18 18.16 -11.07
C VAL A 39 -22.32 17.62 -10.21
N ASP A 40 -22.17 17.62 -8.89
CA ASP A 40 -23.13 17.04 -7.94
C ASP A 40 -23.52 15.60 -8.31
N ASP A 41 -22.55 14.77 -8.70
CA ASP A 41 -22.77 13.42 -9.19
C ASP A 41 -23.45 12.55 -8.11
N PRO A 42 -24.59 11.89 -8.41
CA PRO A 42 -25.27 11.00 -7.47
C PRO A 42 -24.41 9.81 -7.01
N ALA A 43 -23.32 9.48 -7.69
CA ALA A 43 -22.37 8.44 -7.30
C ALA A 43 -21.40 8.84 -6.18
N LEU A 44 -21.42 10.10 -5.71
CA LEU A 44 -20.55 10.59 -4.63
C LEU A 44 -20.48 9.67 -3.39
N PRO A 45 -21.59 9.09 -2.88
CA PRO A 45 -21.52 8.14 -1.76
C PRO A 45 -20.71 6.89 -2.08
N ALA A 46 -20.89 6.30 -3.27
CA ALA A 46 -20.16 5.12 -3.71
C ALA A 46 -18.66 5.43 -3.94
N ILE A 47 -18.34 6.63 -4.44
CA ILE A 47 -16.97 7.09 -4.59
C ILE A 47 -16.29 7.28 -3.22
N ALA A 48 -17.03 7.77 -2.22
CA ALA A 48 -16.53 7.88 -0.85
C ALA A 48 -16.22 6.51 -0.23
N GLU A 49 -17.07 5.50 -0.45
CA GLU A 49 -16.80 4.12 -0.04
C GLU A 49 -15.56 3.54 -0.72
N LEU A 50 -15.42 3.75 -2.04
CA LEU A 50 -14.24 3.34 -2.79
C LEU A 50 -12.97 4.00 -2.25
N ARG A 51 -13.04 5.29 -1.92
CA ARG A 51 -11.91 6.02 -1.33
C ARG A 51 -11.52 5.43 0.02
N ALA A 52 -12.48 5.19 0.91
CA ALA A 52 -12.23 4.58 2.21
C ALA A 52 -11.60 3.18 2.07
N ALA A 53 -12.06 2.38 1.11
CA ALA A 53 -11.46 1.08 0.81
C ALA A 53 -10.01 1.21 0.31
N ALA A 54 -9.73 2.18 -0.57
CA ALA A 54 -8.38 2.44 -1.06
C ALA A 54 -7.43 2.95 0.05
N GLU A 55 -7.90 3.83 0.93
CA GLU A 55 -7.16 4.28 2.13
C GLU A 55 -6.83 3.10 3.05
N HIS A 56 -7.81 2.22 3.29
CA HIS A 56 -7.60 1.03 4.10
C HIS A 56 -6.56 0.09 3.48
N LEU A 57 -6.60 -0.11 2.15
CA LEU A 57 -5.63 -0.90 1.43
C LEU A 57 -4.21 -0.34 1.54
N VAL A 58 -4.04 0.98 1.37
CA VAL A 58 -2.75 1.65 1.54
C VAL A 58 -2.22 1.44 2.97
N ALA A 59 -3.09 1.58 3.98
CA ALA A 59 -2.70 1.39 5.37
C ALA A 59 -2.30 -0.07 5.67
N GLN A 60 -3.04 -1.06 5.17
CA GLN A 60 -2.70 -2.46 5.34
C GLN A 60 -1.36 -2.82 4.70
N LEU A 61 -1.14 -2.39 3.45
CA LEU A 61 0.11 -2.65 2.73
C LEU A 61 1.30 -1.93 3.36
N GLY A 62 1.12 -0.69 3.82
CA GLY A 62 2.14 0.06 4.54
C GLY A 62 2.59 -0.64 5.83
N ARG A 63 1.63 -1.13 6.64
CA ARG A 63 1.96 -1.91 7.85
C ARG A 63 2.74 -3.18 7.51
N ARG A 64 2.38 -3.88 6.44
CA ARG A 64 3.11 -5.07 5.97
C ARG A 64 4.53 -4.72 5.54
N GLU A 65 4.70 -3.64 4.77
CA GLU A 65 6.01 -3.15 4.33
C GLU A 65 6.92 -2.81 5.51
N GLU A 66 6.42 -2.06 6.49
CA GLU A 66 7.19 -1.73 7.69
C GLU A 66 7.60 -2.97 8.48
N HIS A 67 6.70 -3.95 8.61
CA HIS A 67 6.99 -5.19 9.31
C HIS A 67 8.13 -5.96 8.62
N GLN A 68 8.07 -6.09 7.29
CA GLN A 68 9.13 -6.70 6.49
C GLN A 68 10.47 -5.95 6.63
N GLN A 69 10.45 -4.61 6.62
CA GLN A 69 11.66 -3.80 6.82
C GLN A 69 12.26 -3.99 8.22
N ARG A 70 11.43 -4.04 9.27
CA ARG A 70 11.87 -4.31 10.65
C ARG A 70 12.55 -5.67 10.75
N TRP A 71 11.91 -6.71 10.21
CA TRP A 71 12.46 -8.07 10.19
C TRP A 71 13.79 -8.17 9.45
N ALA A 72 13.91 -7.51 8.29
CA ALA A 72 15.15 -7.48 7.53
C ALA A 72 16.30 -6.81 8.31
N ARG A 73 16.01 -5.73 9.04
CA ARG A 73 17.00 -5.05 9.90
C ARG A 73 17.44 -5.94 11.07
N ASP A 74 16.50 -6.62 11.72
CA ASP A 74 16.80 -7.51 12.85
C ASP A 74 17.58 -8.76 12.41
N ALA A 75 17.28 -9.30 11.23
CA ALA A 75 18.05 -10.38 10.64
C ALA A 75 19.50 -9.94 10.34
N ALA A 76 19.69 -8.74 9.75
CA ALA A 76 21.01 -8.20 9.46
C ALA A 76 21.84 -7.90 10.73
N ARG A 77 21.18 -7.48 11.83
CA ARG A 77 21.83 -7.28 13.13
C ARG A 77 22.30 -8.59 13.75
N ARG A 78 21.50 -9.65 13.66
CA ARG A 78 21.83 -10.99 14.19
C ARG A 78 22.91 -11.73 13.38
N SER A 79 23.16 -11.31 12.15
CA SER A 79 24.20 -11.90 11.29
C SER A 79 25.57 -11.21 11.39
N ARG A 80 25.68 -10.12 12.14
CA ARG A 80 26.94 -9.47 12.51
C ARG A 80 27.46 -10.04 13.83
#